data_AF-A0A934LDN4-F1
#
_entry.id   AF-A0A934LDN4-F1
#
_cell.length_a   1.000
_cell.length_b   1.000
_cell.length_c   1.000
_cell.angle_alpha   90.00
_cell.angle_beta   90.00
_cell.angle_gamma   90.00
#
_symmetry.space_group_name_H-M   'P 1'
#
loop_
_entity.id
_entity.type
_entity.pdbx_description
1 polymer ?
#
loop_
_entity_poly.entity_id
_entity_poly.type
_entity_poly.pdbx_seq_one_letter_code
_entity_poly.pdbx_strand_id
1 'polypeptide(L)'
;MRKDASIGLNMPLFCASLATLFLGAPVLGLIGVWGFIVQKTAVPQFLKVMHAHVSWWSVVILVAAFLLPLIPFKRWFKRALIIFSFAAMPAYVFFLTMHHVAVGPAPQNIGGLGAFFLTSYGFGGFVVEILFFASMFAVGLGSVGIRIPFITATEPAPLRYELTSNIVLSRRVVLGYLSFLAVAITAGIAILGLFTIQNKAVSPAALVQFHTHIGIFAISYFMVMLLMRAVGAKEEITSFLEKFGLFSLGATVAGFIAFIFFGASSAAWAIPAAAYYGFGVLVMGLLAARGKFGLVPTGASFNFVRSAIVFVMASLFIFTMAGPYLALTYDRTPDVTVTYKQPEGGLHVGAYPDPKNYPGTAPVAKTPRGIENFHLSPASWAHVALFWLIALLLFGEEMLGALGAPNFIFLLAVTIAQAPLFNAIGRFGAWAGLPFGIGPLYLVGHPLKTLNILMLLVVSMLWMRKQKRSEREKNTTTFSS
;
A
#
# COMPACT_ATOMS: atom_id res chain seq x y z
N MET A 1 -9.47 29.48 7.45
CA MET A 1 -9.20 28.04 7.70
C MET A 1 -8.82 27.41 6.37
N ARG A 2 -7.65 26.75 6.23
CA ARG A 2 -7.29 26.07 4.98
C ARG A 2 -8.31 24.97 4.72
N LYS A 3 -8.97 25.01 3.55
CA LYS A 3 -9.94 24.00 3.13
C LYS A 3 -9.27 22.77 2.54
N ASP A 4 -7.99 22.87 2.17
CA ASP A 4 -7.26 21.86 1.41
C ASP A 4 -6.01 21.36 2.16
N ALA A 5 -5.59 20.14 1.84
CA ALA A 5 -4.46 19.46 2.47
C ALA A 5 -3.15 19.85 1.78
N SER A 6 -2.24 20.48 2.54
CA SER A 6 -0.89 20.78 2.07
C SER A 6 -0.03 19.51 2.10
N ILE A 7 0.76 19.30 1.05
CA ILE A 7 1.63 18.14 0.94
C ILE A 7 3.05 18.49 1.36
N GLY A 8 3.65 17.59 2.13
CA GLY A 8 5.07 17.63 2.46
C GLY A 8 5.66 16.22 2.50
N LEU A 9 6.78 16.04 3.19
CA LEU A 9 7.27 14.72 3.58
C LEU A 9 7.82 14.76 5.02
N ASN A 10 7.16 14.04 5.93
CA ASN A 10 7.71 13.80 7.26
C ASN A 10 8.75 12.66 7.18
N MET A 11 10.04 13.02 7.24
CA MET A 11 11.13 12.07 7.03
C MET A 11 11.17 10.90 8.02
N PRO A 12 10.91 11.10 9.33
CA PRO A 12 10.82 9.98 10.27
C PRO A 12 9.71 8.98 9.92
N LEU A 13 8.52 9.45 9.53
CA LEU A 13 7.45 8.55 9.07
C LEU A 13 7.79 7.90 7.72
N PHE A 14 8.45 8.61 6.82
CA PHE A 14 8.97 8.01 5.59
C PHE A 14 9.93 6.84 5.90
N CYS A 15 10.85 7.03 6.85
CA CYS A 15 11.71 5.95 7.34
C CYS A 15 10.91 4.81 8.01
N ALA A 16 9.87 5.12 8.78
CA ALA A 16 9.00 4.10 9.38
C ALA A 16 8.28 3.28 8.31
N SER A 17 7.80 3.90 7.24
CA SER A 17 7.23 3.22 6.07
C SER A 17 8.26 2.28 5.43
N LEU A 18 9.48 2.75 5.18
CA LEU A 18 10.56 1.93 4.62
C LEU A 18 10.94 0.75 5.52
N ALA A 19 11.05 0.97 6.83
CA ALA A 19 11.33 -0.08 7.81
C ALA A 19 10.20 -1.11 7.90
N THR A 20 8.96 -0.64 7.84
CA THR A 20 7.76 -1.48 7.77
C THR A 20 7.82 -2.37 6.53
N LEU A 21 8.12 -1.79 5.36
CA LEU A 21 8.24 -2.55 4.13
C LEU A 21 9.44 -3.51 4.15
N PHE A 22 10.54 -3.14 4.81
CA PHE A 22 11.70 -4.02 5.02
C PHE A 22 11.33 -5.28 5.84
N LEU A 23 10.56 -5.10 6.90
CA LEU A 23 10.06 -6.21 7.71
C LEU A 23 9.07 -7.07 6.91
N GLY A 24 8.13 -6.43 6.20
CA GLY A 24 7.15 -7.12 5.38
C GLY A 24 7.81 -7.90 4.25
N ALA A 25 8.43 -7.22 3.29
CA ALA A 25 8.85 -7.83 2.03
C ALA A 25 10.17 -8.63 2.11
N PRO A 26 11.32 -8.06 2.53
CA PRO A 26 12.54 -8.83 2.76
C PRO A 26 12.43 -9.87 3.88
N VAL A 27 12.05 -9.50 5.10
CA VAL A 27 12.16 -10.43 6.23
C VAL A 27 11.06 -11.50 6.19
N LEU A 28 9.79 -11.10 6.28
CA LEU A 28 8.69 -12.07 6.29
C LEU A 28 8.45 -12.70 4.92
N GLY A 29 8.64 -11.93 3.84
CA GLY A 29 8.53 -12.43 2.48
C GLY A 29 9.76 -13.26 2.08
N LEU A 30 10.89 -12.62 1.77
CA LEU A 30 12.09 -13.26 1.20
C LEU A 30 12.75 -14.29 2.12
N ILE A 31 12.84 -14.05 3.43
CA ILE A 31 13.44 -15.04 4.33
C ILE A 31 12.37 -16.04 4.79
N GLY A 32 11.21 -15.54 5.22
CA GLY A 32 10.09 -16.36 5.67
C GLY A 32 9.45 -17.17 4.55
N VAL A 33 8.49 -16.58 3.83
CA VAL A 33 7.68 -17.25 2.79
C VAL A 33 8.55 -18.01 1.79
N TRP A 34 9.63 -17.39 1.29
CA TRP A 34 10.48 -18.03 0.30
C TRP A 34 11.41 -19.11 0.87
N GLY A 35 11.87 -18.97 2.12
CA GLY A 35 12.62 -20.03 2.78
C GLY A 35 11.85 -21.35 2.80
N PHE A 36 10.56 -21.30 3.15
CA PHE A 36 9.65 -22.45 3.07
C PHE A 36 9.50 -22.97 1.62
N ILE A 37 9.29 -22.09 0.64
CA ILE A 37 9.13 -22.49 -0.77
C ILE A 37 10.39 -23.20 -1.30
N VAL A 38 11.59 -22.68 -1.01
CA VAL A 38 12.87 -23.28 -1.44
C VAL A 38 13.07 -24.66 -0.81
N GLN A 39 12.66 -24.81 0.45
CA GLN A 39 12.67 -26.09 1.16
C GLN A 39 11.54 -27.03 0.70
N LYS A 40 10.71 -26.62 -0.28
CA LYS A 40 9.52 -27.34 -0.76
C LYS A 40 8.52 -27.67 0.36
N THR A 41 8.51 -26.86 1.41
CA THR A 41 7.58 -26.99 2.54
C THR A 41 6.39 -26.05 2.38
N ALA A 42 5.26 -26.43 2.96
CA ALA A 42 4.07 -25.61 2.93
C ALA A 42 4.31 -24.33 3.75
N VAL A 43 4.19 -23.17 3.11
CA VAL A 43 4.30 -21.88 3.79
C VAL A 43 3.13 -21.70 4.75
N PRO A 44 3.38 -21.42 6.05
CA PRO A 44 2.33 -21.17 7.02
C PRO A 44 1.43 -19.99 6.60
N GLN A 45 0.10 -20.15 6.73
CA GLN A 45 -0.85 -19.14 6.27
C GLN A 45 -0.68 -17.80 6.99
N PHE A 46 -0.43 -17.83 8.31
CA PHE A 46 -0.19 -16.62 9.07
C PHE A 46 1.00 -15.82 8.53
N LEU A 47 2.07 -16.50 8.09
CA LEU A 47 3.24 -15.85 7.51
C LEU A 47 2.91 -15.15 6.18
N LYS A 48 2.07 -15.77 5.34
CA LYS A 48 1.56 -15.13 4.11
C LYS A 48 0.73 -13.88 4.41
N VAL A 49 -0.17 -13.98 5.39
CA VAL A 49 -1.06 -12.88 5.80
C VAL A 49 -0.25 -11.74 6.42
N MET A 50 0.70 -12.05 7.32
CA MET A 50 1.57 -11.05 7.97
C MET A 50 2.46 -10.32 6.96
N HIS A 51 3.12 -11.04 6.03
CA HIS A 51 3.94 -10.42 4.97
C HIS A 51 3.12 -9.38 4.17
N ALA A 52 1.90 -9.75 3.76
CA ALA A 52 1.01 -8.88 2.99
C ALA A 52 0.50 -7.70 3.82
N HIS A 53 0.03 -7.93 5.05
CA HIS A 53 -0.48 -6.88 5.94
C HIS A 53 0.59 -5.84 6.27
N VAL A 54 1.76 -6.28 6.71
CA VAL A 54 2.86 -5.38 7.07
C VAL A 54 3.29 -4.57 5.85
N SER A 55 3.33 -5.19 4.67
CA SER A 55 3.65 -4.48 3.42
C SER A 55 2.58 -3.40 3.10
N TRP A 56 1.29 -3.65 3.37
CA TRP A 56 0.23 -2.65 3.20
C TRP A 56 0.29 -1.49 4.19
N TRP A 57 0.61 -1.78 5.45
CA TRP A 57 0.74 -0.74 6.47
C TRP A 57 1.84 0.26 6.08
N SER A 58 2.90 -0.19 5.39
CA SER A 58 3.93 0.73 4.86
C SER A 58 3.35 1.83 3.96
N VAL A 59 2.35 1.50 3.13
CA VAL A 59 1.72 2.44 2.20
C VAL A 59 0.85 3.43 2.95
N VAL A 60 0.11 2.97 3.96
CA VAL A 60 -0.70 3.86 4.81
C VAL A 60 0.19 4.82 5.60
N ILE A 61 1.32 4.33 6.14
CA ILE A 61 2.32 5.18 6.80
C ILE A 61 2.92 6.18 5.82
N LEU A 62 3.15 5.78 4.56
CA LEU A 62 3.69 6.67 3.53
C LEU A 62 2.70 7.80 3.17
N VAL A 63 1.41 7.48 3.04
CA VAL A 63 0.36 8.50 2.85
C VAL A 63 0.33 9.45 4.05
N ALA A 64 0.40 8.92 5.28
CA ALA A 64 0.49 9.75 6.47
C ALA A 64 1.76 10.61 6.49
N ALA A 65 2.90 10.12 5.98
CA ALA A 65 4.13 10.88 5.86
C ALA A 65 3.98 12.08 4.90
N PHE A 66 3.20 11.94 3.83
CA PHE A 66 2.89 13.05 2.92
C PHE A 66 1.97 14.11 3.54
N LEU A 67 1.03 13.67 4.38
CA LEU A 67 -0.03 14.53 4.92
C LEU A 67 0.32 15.18 6.26
N LEU A 68 1.18 14.56 7.08
CA LEU A 68 1.52 15.06 8.43
C LEU A 68 2.18 16.45 8.46
N PRO A 69 3.07 16.81 7.50
CA PRO A 69 3.66 18.14 7.48
C PRO A 69 2.59 19.22 7.49
N LEU A 70 2.81 20.28 8.26
CA LEU A 70 1.89 21.42 8.39
C LEU A 70 0.53 21.15 9.07
N ILE A 71 0.23 19.91 9.49
CA ILE A 71 -0.91 19.66 10.38
C ILE A 71 -0.61 20.30 11.75
N PRO A 72 -1.55 21.08 12.33
CA PRO A 72 -1.39 21.70 13.63
C PRO A 72 -1.61 20.69 14.77
N PHE A 73 -0.92 19.56 14.75
CA PHE A 73 -0.89 18.64 15.89
C PHE A 73 0.12 19.10 16.93
N LYS A 74 -0.21 18.85 18.20
CA LYS A 74 0.70 19.04 19.33
C LYS A 74 1.97 18.22 19.10
N ARG A 75 3.12 18.80 19.44
CA ARG A 75 4.44 18.18 19.22
C ARG A 75 4.56 16.79 19.84
N TRP A 76 3.99 16.57 21.03
CA TRP A 76 4.00 15.27 21.68
C TRP A 76 3.27 14.21 20.84
N PHE A 77 2.15 14.57 20.21
CA PHE A 77 1.38 13.63 19.40
C PHE A 77 2.11 13.27 18.12
N LYS A 78 2.69 14.25 17.42
CA LYS A 78 3.54 13.96 16.24
C LYS A 78 4.71 13.03 16.59
N ARG A 79 5.36 13.24 17.75
CA ARG A 79 6.42 12.36 18.23
C ARG A 79 5.91 10.96 18.58
N ALA A 80 4.78 10.87 19.29
CA ALA A 80 4.15 9.61 19.64
C ALA A 80 3.75 8.82 18.39
N LEU A 81 3.16 9.48 17.39
CA LEU A 81 2.82 8.89 16.09
C LEU A 81 4.06 8.31 15.38
N ILE A 82 5.18 9.04 15.37
CA ILE A 82 6.44 8.57 14.78
C ILE A 82 6.95 7.33 15.54
N ILE A 83 7.07 7.41 16.87
CA ILE A 83 7.54 6.30 17.71
C ILE A 83 6.65 5.07 17.53
N PHE A 84 5.34 5.28 17.58
CA PHE A 84 4.35 4.23 17.42
C PHE A 84 4.42 3.61 16.01
N SER A 85 4.64 4.39 14.95
CA SER A 85 4.78 3.83 13.59
C SER A 85 5.99 2.90 13.45
N PHE A 86 7.07 3.13 14.21
CA PHE A 86 8.21 2.21 14.28
C PHE A 86 7.92 0.99 15.17
N ALA A 87 7.26 1.18 16.31
CA ALA A 87 7.04 0.13 17.31
C ALA A 87 5.87 -0.80 16.99
N ALA A 88 4.84 -0.29 16.30
CA ALA A 88 3.62 -1.02 16.03
C ALA A 88 3.86 -2.23 15.12
N MET A 89 4.76 -2.17 14.13
CA MET A 89 4.97 -3.32 13.24
C MET A 89 5.67 -4.49 13.95
N PRO A 90 6.81 -4.29 14.64
CA PRO A 90 7.44 -5.36 15.40
C PRO A 90 6.50 -5.91 16.47
N ALA A 91 5.73 -5.04 17.15
CA ALA A 91 4.74 -5.47 18.12
C ALA A 91 3.64 -6.33 17.49
N TYR A 92 3.06 -5.90 16.36
CA TYR A 92 2.03 -6.65 15.64
C TYR A 92 2.54 -8.02 15.17
N VAL A 93 3.74 -8.06 14.57
CA VAL A 93 4.38 -9.31 14.13
C VAL A 93 4.66 -10.22 15.32
N PHE A 94 5.18 -9.69 16.43
CA PHE A 94 5.40 -10.45 17.65
C PHE A 94 4.09 -11.03 18.19
N PHE A 95 3.06 -10.19 18.37
CA PHE A 95 1.77 -10.61 18.90
C PHE A 95 1.11 -11.69 18.05
N LEU A 96 1.06 -11.52 16.73
CA LEU A 96 0.49 -12.54 15.86
C LEU A 96 1.32 -13.82 15.84
N THR A 97 2.64 -13.71 15.80
CA THR A 97 3.52 -14.90 15.83
C THR A 97 3.33 -15.67 17.12
N MET A 98 3.34 -14.99 18.28
CA MET A 98 3.14 -15.61 19.58
C MET A 98 1.73 -16.17 19.74
N HIS A 99 0.71 -15.50 19.19
CA HIS A 99 -0.64 -16.07 19.13
C HIS A 99 -0.64 -17.40 18.38
N HIS A 100 -0.03 -17.48 17.20
CA HIS A 100 0.03 -18.73 16.43
C HIS A 100 0.86 -19.82 17.10
N VAL A 101 1.96 -19.47 17.76
CA VAL A 101 2.80 -20.42 18.50
C VAL A 101 2.12 -20.92 19.78
N ALA A 102 1.50 -20.02 20.55
CA ALA A 102 0.85 -20.34 21.82
C ALA A 102 -0.46 -21.10 21.64
N VAL A 103 -1.18 -20.85 20.54
CA VAL A 103 -2.43 -21.56 20.24
C VAL A 103 -2.12 -23.01 19.83
N GLY A 104 -1.08 -23.32 19.05
CA GLY A 104 -0.80 -24.71 18.66
C GLY A 104 -2.04 -25.48 18.12
N PRO A 105 -2.03 -26.82 18.05
CA PRO A 105 -3.22 -27.60 17.71
C PRO A 105 -4.23 -27.81 18.86
N ALA A 106 -3.95 -27.30 20.07
CA ALA A 106 -4.55 -27.80 21.31
C ALA A 106 -5.85 -27.11 21.82
N PRO A 107 -6.20 -25.84 21.54
CA PRO A 107 -7.42 -25.23 22.06
C PRO A 107 -8.53 -25.32 21.01
N GLN A 108 -8.78 -26.52 20.47
CA GLN A 108 -10.00 -26.77 19.69
C GLN A 108 -11.25 -26.85 20.58
N ASN A 109 -11.08 -26.95 21.90
CA ASN A 109 -12.18 -27.15 22.86
C ASN A 109 -12.76 -25.86 23.48
N ILE A 110 -12.19 -24.68 23.23
CA ILE A 110 -12.68 -23.39 23.78
C ILE A 110 -13.34 -22.50 22.68
N GLY A 111 -13.32 -22.95 21.42
CA GLY A 111 -13.73 -22.13 20.27
C GLY A 111 -12.71 -21.02 19.97
N GLY A 112 -12.56 -20.66 18.69
CA GLY A 112 -11.52 -19.71 18.26
C GLY A 112 -11.64 -18.31 18.88
N LEU A 113 -12.85 -17.91 19.27
CA LEU A 113 -13.14 -16.61 19.92
C LEU A 113 -12.63 -16.58 21.35
N GLY A 114 -12.75 -17.71 22.05
CA GLY A 114 -12.09 -17.91 23.32
C GLY A 114 -10.57 -17.83 23.18
N ALA A 115 -9.96 -18.62 22.29
CA ALA A 115 -8.50 -18.65 22.14
C ALA A 115 -7.87 -17.32 21.68
N PHE A 116 -8.55 -16.55 20.81
CA PHE A 116 -8.05 -15.27 20.31
C PHE A 116 -8.08 -14.14 21.35
N PHE A 117 -9.11 -14.11 22.20
CA PHE A 117 -9.24 -13.10 23.26
C PHE A 117 -8.68 -13.55 24.63
N LEU A 118 -8.53 -14.86 24.88
CA LEU A 118 -7.86 -15.41 26.07
C LEU A 118 -6.33 -15.45 25.92
N THR A 119 -5.80 -15.59 24.70
CA THR A 119 -4.36 -15.31 24.50
C THR A 119 -4.19 -13.80 24.47
N SER A 120 -3.54 -13.26 25.51
CA SER A 120 -3.14 -11.85 25.57
C SER A 120 -2.43 -11.37 24.29
N TYR A 121 -1.82 -12.31 23.55
CA TYR A 121 -1.20 -12.08 22.26
C TYR A 121 -2.18 -11.76 21.11
N GLY A 122 -3.30 -12.48 20.95
CA GLY A 122 -4.27 -12.22 19.89
C GLY A 122 -4.97 -10.86 20.08
N PHE A 123 -5.46 -10.62 21.30
CA PHE A 123 -6.01 -9.31 21.69
C PHE A 123 -4.98 -8.18 21.55
N GLY A 124 -3.72 -8.42 21.94
CA GLY A 124 -2.63 -7.46 21.77
C GLY A 124 -2.41 -7.06 20.31
N GLY A 125 -2.40 -8.03 19.40
CA GLY A 125 -2.30 -7.78 17.95
C GLY A 125 -3.47 -6.93 17.42
N PHE A 126 -4.69 -7.25 17.84
CA PHE A 126 -5.89 -6.49 17.47
C PHE A 126 -5.86 -5.05 17.99
N VAL A 127 -5.46 -4.83 19.25
CA VAL A 127 -5.32 -3.48 19.82
C VAL A 127 -4.29 -2.66 19.04
N VAL A 128 -3.14 -3.25 18.69
CA VAL A 128 -2.12 -2.59 17.88
C VAL A 128 -2.68 -2.16 16.52
N GLU A 129 -3.45 -3.03 15.86
CA GLU A 129 -4.09 -2.74 14.57
C GLU A 129 -5.11 -1.60 14.65
N ILE A 130 -5.98 -1.61 15.65
CA ILE A 130 -6.96 -0.54 15.86
C ILE A 130 -6.26 0.80 16.13
N LEU A 131 -5.26 0.82 17.01
CA LEU A 131 -4.49 2.02 17.33
C LEU A 131 -3.72 2.52 16.11
N PHE A 132 -3.17 1.62 15.30
CA PHE A 132 -2.54 1.94 14.02
C PHE A 132 -3.49 2.68 13.10
N PHE A 133 -4.61 2.07 12.73
CA PHE A 133 -5.53 2.73 11.81
C PHE A 133 -6.11 4.01 12.40
N ALA A 134 -6.49 4.03 13.68
CA ALA A 134 -6.97 5.24 14.34
C ALA A 134 -5.96 6.41 14.26
N SER A 135 -4.67 6.13 14.45
CA SER A 135 -3.62 7.14 14.33
C SER A 135 -3.45 7.64 12.89
N MET A 136 -3.54 6.76 11.89
CA MET A 136 -3.46 7.12 10.47
C MET A 136 -4.69 7.93 10.03
N PHE A 137 -5.88 7.56 10.50
CA PHE A 137 -7.11 8.34 10.30
C PHE A 137 -7.03 9.72 10.92
N ALA A 138 -6.47 9.83 12.14
CA ALA A 138 -6.28 11.13 12.77
C ALA A 138 -5.44 12.04 11.87
N VAL A 139 -4.32 11.57 11.31
CA VAL A 139 -3.50 12.34 10.35
C VAL A 139 -4.32 12.79 9.14
N GLY A 140 -5.09 11.88 8.53
CA GLY A 140 -5.94 12.22 7.39
C GLY A 140 -6.98 13.31 7.73
N LEU A 141 -7.70 13.16 8.84
CA LEU A 141 -8.70 14.13 9.30
C LEU A 141 -8.05 15.49 9.64
N GLY A 142 -6.91 15.46 10.32
CA GLY A 142 -6.13 16.66 10.65
C GLY A 142 -5.66 17.42 9.40
N SER A 143 -5.26 16.70 8.35
CA SER A 143 -4.79 17.30 7.09
C SER A 143 -5.87 18.07 6.34
N VAL A 144 -7.15 17.74 6.56
CA VAL A 144 -8.30 18.45 5.99
C VAL A 144 -8.95 19.46 6.95
N GLY A 145 -8.24 19.80 8.03
CA GLY A 145 -8.65 20.83 8.99
C GLY A 145 -9.66 20.38 10.04
N ILE A 146 -9.95 19.08 10.16
CA ILE A 146 -10.79 18.56 11.27
C ILE A 146 -9.95 18.57 12.54
N ARG A 147 -10.37 19.39 13.52
CA ARG A 147 -9.70 19.51 14.81
C ARG A 147 -10.10 18.39 15.74
N ILE A 148 -9.11 17.71 16.30
CA ILE A 148 -9.27 16.71 17.35
C ILE A 148 -8.79 17.34 18.68
N PRO A 149 -9.69 17.67 19.63
CA PRO A 149 -9.42 18.61 20.73
C PRO A 149 -8.17 18.30 21.58
N PHE A 150 -7.89 17.03 21.84
CA PHE A 150 -6.80 16.63 22.72
C PHE A 150 -5.43 16.61 22.04
N ILE A 151 -5.36 16.46 20.70
CA ILE A 151 -4.11 16.40 19.93
C ILE A 151 -3.84 17.61 19.04
N THR A 152 -4.81 18.50 18.83
CA THR A 152 -4.65 19.69 17.98
C THR A 152 -4.07 20.85 18.80
N ALA A 153 -3.09 21.55 18.23
CA ALA A 153 -2.52 22.79 18.73
C ALA A 153 -3.21 24.01 18.08
N THR A 154 -3.08 25.18 18.71
CA THR A 154 -3.56 26.46 18.17
C THR A 154 -2.73 26.92 16.96
N GLU A 155 -1.42 26.67 16.98
CA GLU A 155 -0.50 27.00 15.90
C GLU A 155 0.26 25.76 15.39
N PRO A 156 0.47 25.63 14.07
CA PRO A 156 1.29 24.57 13.50
C PRO A 156 2.76 24.82 13.79
N ALA A 157 3.36 23.98 14.63
CA ALA A 157 4.81 23.91 14.77
C ALA A 157 5.35 22.81 13.84
N PRO A 158 6.09 23.13 12.77
CA PRO A 158 6.75 22.11 11.97
C PRO A 158 7.75 21.34 12.83
N LEU A 159 7.89 20.05 12.59
CA LEU A 159 8.99 19.27 13.15
C LEU A 159 10.26 19.53 12.33
N ARG A 160 11.40 19.39 13.00
CA ARG A 160 12.75 19.54 12.43
C ARG A 160 13.00 18.79 11.11
N TYR A 161 12.35 17.65 10.93
CA TYR A 161 12.58 16.72 9.82
C TYR A 161 11.38 16.64 8.88
N GLU A 162 10.66 17.76 8.70
CA GLU A 162 9.55 17.88 7.75
C GLU A 162 10.01 18.68 6.54
N LEU A 163 9.85 18.10 5.34
CA LEU A 163 9.93 18.80 4.07
C LEU A 163 8.54 19.32 3.71
N THR A 164 8.48 20.49 3.08
CA THR A 164 7.23 21.11 2.65
C THR A 164 7.23 21.34 1.15
N SER A 165 6.08 21.21 0.51
CA SER A 165 5.92 21.55 -0.91
C SER A 165 4.82 22.59 -1.09
N ASN A 166 4.80 23.23 -2.27
CA ASN A 166 3.69 24.09 -2.69
C ASN A 166 2.48 23.29 -3.22
N ILE A 167 2.56 21.96 -3.21
CA ILE A 167 1.49 21.11 -3.67
C ILE A 167 0.38 21.06 -2.62
N VAL A 168 -0.84 21.21 -3.11
CA VAL A 168 -2.06 21.15 -2.31
C VAL A 168 -3.02 20.15 -2.95
N LEU A 169 -3.61 19.29 -2.12
CA LEU A 169 -4.68 18.39 -2.50
C LEU A 169 -6.02 18.89 -1.94
N SER A 170 -7.04 18.90 -2.79
CA SER A 170 -8.42 19.17 -2.38
C SER A 170 -8.83 18.26 -1.23
N ARG A 171 -9.52 18.82 -0.23
CA ARG A 171 -10.04 18.04 0.91
C ARG A 171 -10.90 16.85 0.49
N ARG A 172 -11.59 16.93 -0.64
CA ARG A 172 -12.42 15.83 -1.17
C ARG A 172 -11.58 14.61 -1.56
N VAL A 173 -10.35 14.82 -2.04
CA VAL A 173 -9.43 13.72 -2.35
C VAL A 173 -9.08 12.95 -1.09
N VAL A 174 -8.66 13.66 -0.04
CA VAL A 174 -8.28 13.04 1.23
C VAL A 174 -9.48 12.39 1.92
N LEU A 175 -10.62 13.07 1.98
CA LEU A 175 -11.83 12.49 2.56
C LEU A 175 -12.33 11.27 1.78
N GLY A 176 -12.24 11.28 0.44
CA GLY A 176 -12.54 10.13 -0.39
C GLY A 176 -11.66 8.94 -0.04
N TYR A 177 -10.34 9.14 -0.02
CA TYR A 177 -9.37 8.13 0.41
C TYR A 177 -9.73 7.56 1.79
N LEU A 178 -9.95 8.41 2.79
CA LEU A 178 -10.29 7.97 4.15
C LEU A 178 -11.60 7.19 4.18
N SER A 179 -12.62 7.65 3.47
CA SER A 179 -13.95 7.02 3.49
C SER A 179 -13.89 5.59 2.91
N PHE A 180 -13.28 5.43 1.74
CA PHE A 180 -13.15 4.10 1.12
C PHE A 180 -12.18 3.20 1.90
N LEU A 181 -11.09 3.75 2.44
CA LEU A 181 -10.21 2.99 3.32
C LEU A 181 -10.93 2.52 4.60
N ALA A 182 -11.80 3.35 5.18
CA ALA A 182 -12.60 2.99 6.35
C ALA A 182 -13.57 1.84 6.05
N VAL A 183 -14.23 1.88 4.89
CA VAL A 183 -15.09 0.78 4.40
C VAL A 183 -14.28 -0.51 4.29
N ALA A 184 -13.10 -0.45 3.64
CA ALA A 184 -12.21 -1.60 3.51
C ALA A 184 -11.80 -2.17 4.88
N ILE A 185 -11.29 -1.34 5.79
CA ILE A 185 -10.83 -1.77 7.12
C ILE A 185 -11.98 -2.35 7.93
N THR A 186 -13.15 -1.72 7.91
CA THR A 186 -14.35 -2.20 8.63
C THR A 186 -14.77 -3.57 8.10
N ALA A 187 -14.75 -3.76 6.77
CA ALA A 187 -15.00 -5.07 6.18
C ALA A 187 -13.96 -6.11 6.63
N GLY A 188 -12.68 -5.74 6.70
CA GLY A 188 -11.60 -6.61 7.19
C GLY A 188 -11.79 -7.02 8.66
N ILE A 189 -12.13 -6.07 9.53
CA ILE A 189 -12.44 -6.32 10.95
C ILE A 189 -13.68 -7.21 11.08
N ALA A 190 -14.73 -6.97 10.29
CA ALA A 190 -15.92 -7.80 10.28
C ALA A 190 -15.59 -9.24 9.83
N ILE A 191 -14.77 -9.41 8.78
CA ILE A 191 -14.30 -10.72 8.32
C ILE A 191 -13.55 -11.44 9.45
N LEU A 192 -12.62 -10.74 10.11
CA LEU A 192 -11.87 -11.27 11.24
C LEU A 192 -12.80 -11.72 12.37
N GLY A 193 -13.71 -10.86 12.81
CA GLY A 193 -14.60 -11.11 13.96
C GLY A 193 -15.68 -12.17 13.72
N LEU A 194 -16.31 -12.14 12.54
CA LEU A 194 -17.44 -13.02 12.23
C LEU A 194 -17.00 -14.41 11.78
N PHE A 195 -15.85 -14.51 11.10
CA PHE A 195 -15.42 -15.76 10.48
C PHE A 195 -14.14 -16.30 11.08
N THR A 196 -13.04 -15.56 10.93
CA THR A 196 -11.71 -16.06 11.29
C THR A 196 -11.61 -16.42 12.77
N ILE A 197 -12.05 -15.52 13.65
CA ILE A 197 -12.03 -15.75 15.09
C ILE A 197 -13.02 -16.85 15.48
N GLN A 198 -14.15 -17.01 14.79
CA GLN A 198 -15.11 -18.08 15.08
C GLN A 198 -14.70 -19.44 14.51
N ASN A 199 -13.49 -19.56 13.91
CA ASN A 199 -13.08 -20.71 13.12
C ASN A 199 -14.12 -21.07 12.03
N LYS A 200 -14.76 -20.06 11.45
CA LYS A 200 -15.70 -20.23 10.34
C LYS A 200 -15.05 -19.83 9.03
N ALA A 201 -15.51 -20.50 7.99
CA ALA A 201 -15.36 -20.08 6.62
C ALA A 201 -15.98 -18.68 6.42
N VAL A 202 -15.17 -17.68 6.02
CA VAL A 202 -15.61 -16.47 5.31
C VAL A 202 -16.49 -16.82 4.12
N SER A 203 -17.78 -16.56 4.24
CA SER A 203 -18.76 -16.67 3.17
C SER A 203 -19.64 -15.42 3.17
N PRO A 204 -19.90 -14.80 2.00
CA PRO A 204 -19.38 -15.18 0.68
C PRO A 204 -17.90 -14.81 0.48
N ALA A 205 -17.19 -15.55 -0.38
CA ALA A 205 -15.76 -15.36 -0.69
C ALA A 205 -15.43 -13.94 -1.19
N ALA A 206 -16.36 -13.33 -1.91
CA ALA A 206 -16.27 -11.97 -2.44
C ALA A 206 -16.10 -10.89 -1.36
N LEU A 207 -16.41 -11.16 -0.08
CA LEU A 207 -16.11 -10.24 1.02
C LEU A 207 -14.61 -9.92 1.12
N VAL A 208 -13.74 -10.88 0.81
CA VAL A 208 -12.29 -10.66 0.81
C VAL A 208 -11.87 -9.77 -0.34
N GLN A 209 -12.47 -9.94 -1.52
CA GLN A 209 -12.26 -9.02 -2.63
C GLN A 209 -12.74 -7.61 -2.28
N PHE A 210 -13.91 -7.48 -1.65
CA PHE A 210 -14.43 -6.19 -1.20
C PHE A 210 -13.46 -5.49 -0.25
N HIS A 211 -12.98 -6.17 0.80
CA HIS A 211 -11.98 -5.63 1.70
C HIS A 211 -10.70 -5.19 0.97
N THR A 212 -10.12 -6.08 0.16
CA THR A 212 -8.80 -5.85 -0.44
C THR A 212 -8.84 -4.82 -1.58
N HIS A 213 -9.78 -4.94 -2.52
CA HIS A 213 -9.86 -4.10 -3.70
C HIS A 213 -10.26 -2.68 -3.36
N ILE A 214 -11.23 -2.48 -2.46
CA ILE A 214 -11.62 -1.13 -2.04
C ILE A 214 -10.46 -0.42 -1.34
N GLY A 215 -9.67 -1.12 -0.52
CA GLY A 215 -8.47 -0.57 0.10
C GLY A 215 -7.41 -0.15 -0.94
N ILE A 216 -7.14 -1.02 -1.92
CA ILE A 216 -6.22 -0.73 -3.03
C ILE A 216 -6.70 0.49 -3.82
N PHE A 217 -7.96 0.49 -4.23
CA PHE A 217 -8.54 1.57 -5.03
C PHE A 217 -8.54 2.91 -4.28
N ALA A 218 -8.79 2.91 -2.97
CA ALA A 218 -8.68 4.12 -2.14
C ALA A 218 -7.25 4.69 -2.16
N ILE A 219 -6.23 3.83 -2.03
CA ILE A 219 -4.82 4.22 -2.07
C ILE A 219 -4.44 4.74 -3.46
N SER A 220 -4.86 4.05 -4.53
CA SER A 220 -4.59 4.45 -5.91
C SER A 220 -5.24 5.78 -6.28
N TYR A 221 -6.41 6.08 -5.68
CA TYR A 221 -7.07 7.38 -5.81
C TYR A 221 -6.20 8.51 -5.29
N PHE A 222 -5.70 8.38 -4.06
CA PHE A 222 -4.81 9.35 -3.47
C PHE A 222 -3.51 9.48 -4.29
N MET A 223 -2.94 8.34 -4.70
CA MET A 223 -1.71 8.27 -5.48
C MET A 223 -1.81 9.04 -6.80
N VAL A 224 -2.86 8.81 -7.60
CA VAL A 224 -2.99 9.46 -8.91
C VAL A 224 -3.25 10.96 -8.76
N MET A 225 -4.08 11.35 -7.79
CA MET A 225 -4.33 12.77 -7.52
C MET A 225 -3.06 13.48 -7.07
N LEU A 226 -2.26 12.85 -6.21
CA LEU A 226 -0.96 13.36 -5.81
C LEU A 226 0.01 13.47 -7.00
N LEU A 227 0.10 12.43 -7.84
CA LEU A 227 0.93 12.43 -9.04
C LEU A 227 0.56 13.59 -9.97
N MET A 228 -0.73 13.75 -10.27
CA MET A 228 -1.23 14.79 -11.16
C MET A 228 -0.87 16.18 -10.66
N ARG A 229 -0.99 16.42 -9.35
CA ARG A 229 -0.53 17.68 -8.76
C ARG A 229 0.98 17.84 -8.85
N ALA A 230 1.74 16.77 -8.56
CA ALA A 230 3.19 16.79 -8.58
C ALA A 230 3.77 17.11 -9.98
N VAL A 231 3.12 16.65 -11.05
CA VAL A 231 3.54 16.97 -12.44
C VAL A 231 2.97 18.30 -12.95
N GLY A 232 2.09 18.94 -12.18
CA GLY A 232 1.46 20.22 -12.55
C GLY A 232 0.35 20.10 -13.59
N ALA A 233 -0.47 19.06 -13.50
CA ALA A 233 -1.68 18.95 -14.31
C ALA A 233 -2.65 20.11 -14.02
N LYS A 234 -3.33 20.60 -15.06
CA LYS A 234 -4.33 21.67 -14.99
C LYS A 234 -5.45 21.35 -14.01
N GLU A 235 -5.93 22.39 -13.33
CA GLU A 235 -6.99 22.29 -12.32
C GLU A 235 -8.25 21.64 -12.88
N GLU A 236 -8.67 21.98 -14.10
CA GLU A 236 -9.90 21.44 -14.70
C GLU A 236 -9.85 19.91 -14.81
N ILE A 237 -8.70 19.36 -15.23
CA ILE A 237 -8.50 17.92 -15.39
C ILE A 237 -8.45 17.24 -14.01
N THR A 238 -7.76 17.83 -13.05
CA THR A 238 -7.71 17.30 -11.68
C THR A 238 -9.09 17.33 -11.01
N SER A 239 -9.89 18.38 -11.22
CA SER A 239 -11.24 18.49 -10.67
C SER A 239 -12.21 17.49 -11.31
N PHE A 240 -12.08 17.26 -12.61
CA PHE A 240 -12.83 16.21 -13.29
C PHE A 240 -12.52 14.83 -12.71
N LEU A 241 -11.24 14.49 -12.58
CA LEU A 241 -10.81 13.19 -12.06
C LEU A 241 -11.13 12.97 -10.59
N GLU A 242 -11.12 14.02 -9.78
CA GLU A 242 -11.61 13.97 -8.42
C GLU A 242 -13.08 13.49 -8.39
N LYS A 243 -13.95 14.16 -9.13
CA LYS A 243 -15.39 13.83 -9.18
C LYS A 243 -15.64 12.46 -9.79
N PHE A 244 -15.01 12.17 -10.92
CA PHE A 244 -15.12 10.90 -11.61
C PHE A 244 -14.61 9.74 -10.73
N GLY A 245 -13.48 9.96 -10.03
CA GLY A 245 -12.90 9.00 -9.11
C GLY A 245 -13.84 8.66 -7.96
N LEU A 246 -14.35 9.66 -7.27
CA LEU A 246 -15.31 9.46 -6.17
C LEU A 246 -16.59 8.74 -6.62
N PHE A 247 -17.16 9.17 -7.76
CA PHE A 247 -18.35 8.54 -8.32
C PHE A 247 -18.10 7.08 -8.68
N SER A 248 -17.02 6.80 -9.40
CA SER A 248 -16.73 5.45 -9.89
C SER A 248 -16.31 4.49 -8.76
N LEU A 249 -15.59 4.98 -7.74
CA LEU A 249 -15.31 4.23 -6.51
C LEU A 249 -16.59 3.92 -5.73
N GLY A 250 -17.47 4.92 -5.58
CA GLY A 250 -18.78 4.74 -4.96
C GLY A 250 -19.62 3.69 -5.69
N ALA A 251 -19.67 3.77 -7.03
CA ALA A 251 -20.33 2.78 -7.88
C ALA A 251 -19.71 1.39 -7.74
N THR A 252 -18.38 1.30 -7.59
CA THR A 252 -17.68 0.02 -7.33
C THR A 252 -18.10 -0.58 -5.98
N VAL A 253 -18.16 0.22 -4.91
CA VAL A 253 -18.65 -0.22 -3.59
C VAL A 253 -20.10 -0.70 -3.68
N ALA A 254 -20.97 0.09 -4.29
CA ALA A 254 -22.38 -0.28 -4.49
C ALA A 254 -22.52 -1.56 -5.32
N GLY A 255 -21.71 -1.70 -6.38
CA GLY A 255 -21.65 -2.90 -7.21
C GLY A 255 -21.19 -4.13 -6.42
N PHE A 256 -20.21 -4.00 -5.53
CA PHE A 256 -19.80 -5.10 -4.66
C PHE A 256 -20.91 -5.49 -3.68
N ILE A 257 -21.60 -4.52 -3.09
CA ILE A 257 -22.75 -4.77 -2.21
C ILE A 257 -23.85 -5.51 -3.00
N ALA A 258 -24.17 -5.05 -4.22
CA ALA A 258 -25.12 -5.71 -5.12
C ALA A 258 -24.73 -7.16 -5.43
N PHE A 259 -23.45 -7.38 -5.76
CA PHE A 259 -22.90 -8.71 -6.06
C PHE A 259 -22.97 -9.65 -4.85
N ILE A 260 -22.53 -9.16 -3.69
CA ILE A 260 -22.38 -9.94 -2.45
C ILE A 260 -23.73 -10.29 -1.83
N PHE A 261 -24.61 -9.31 -1.67
CA PHE A 261 -25.84 -9.47 -0.88
C PHE A 261 -27.09 -9.74 -1.73
N PHE A 262 -27.05 -9.42 -3.02
CA PHE A 262 -28.20 -9.55 -3.90
C PHE A 262 -27.95 -10.48 -5.10
N GLY A 263 -26.79 -11.12 -5.16
CA GLY A 263 -26.45 -12.07 -6.23
C GLY A 263 -26.42 -11.43 -7.62
N ALA A 264 -26.14 -10.13 -7.73
CA ALA A 264 -25.98 -9.46 -9.01
C ALA A 264 -24.83 -10.09 -9.83
N SER A 265 -24.71 -9.76 -11.11
CA SER A 265 -23.53 -10.15 -11.91
C SER A 265 -22.27 -9.45 -11.40
N SER A 266 -21.11 -10.10 -11.48
CA SER A 266 -19.80 -9.48 -11.16
C SER A 266 -19.50 -8.25 -12.01
N ALA A 267 -20.15 -8.12 -13.17
CA ALA A 267 -20.11 -6.91 -13.99
C ALA A 267 -20.53 -5.65 -13.20
N ALA A 268 -21.41 -5.79 -12.19
CA ALA A 268 -21.90 -4.69 -11.36
C ALA A 268 -20.78 -3.94 -10.64
N TRP A 269 -19.71 -4.64 -10.24
CA TRP A 269 -18.54 -4.01 -9.61
C TRP A 269 -17.34 -3.92 -10.57
N ALA A 270 -17.18 -4.88 -11.48
CA ALA A 270 -16.02 -4.94 -12.37
C ALA A 270 -15.99 -3.81 -13.41
N ILE A 271 -17.15 -3.41 -13.96
CA ILE A 271 -17.25 -2.30 -14.91
C ILE A 271 -16.89 -0.95 -14.27
N PRO A 272 -17.52 -0.53 -13.15
CA PRO A 272 -17.13 0.73 -12.51
C PRO A 272 -15.69 0.69 -12.00
N ALA A 273 -15.18 -0.46 -11.54
CA ALA A 273 -13.78 -0.61 -11.17
C ALA A 273 -12.84 -0.42 -12.37
N ALA A 274 -13.17 -0.98 -13.55
CA ALA A 274 -12.39 -0.81 -14.76
C ALA A 274 -12.40 0.64 -15.27
N ALA A 275 -13.55 1.31 -15.21
CA ALA A 275 -13.68 2.72 -15.55
C ALA A 275 -12.86 3.60 -14.59
N TYR A 276 -12.96 3.35 -13.29
CA TYR A 276 -12.20 4.06 -12.28
C TYR A 276 -10.69 3.83 -12.42
N TYR A 277 -10.28 2.58 -12.34
CA TYR A 277 -8.87 2.22 -12.16
C TYR A 277 -8.15 2.13 -13.52
N GLY A 278 -8.75 1.47 -14.52
CA GLY A 278 -8.16 1.37 -15.85
C GLY A 278 -8.09 2.73 -16.55
N PHE A 279 -9.22 3.43 -16.65
CA PHE A 279 -9.26 4.73 -17.32
C PHE A 279 -8.82 5.89 -16.40
N GLY A 280 -9.47 6.06 -15.24
CA GLY A 280 -9.23 7.19 -14.35
C GLY A 280 -7.84 7.20 -13.70
N VAL A 281 -7.40 6.08 -13.13
CA VAL A 281 -6.09 6.01 -12.44
C VAL A 281 -4.95 5.84 -13.44
N LEU A 282 -5.03 4.83 -14.30
CA LEU A 282 -3.88 4.42 -15.13
C LEU A 282 -3.75 5.25 -16.40
N VAL A 283 -4.79 5.35 -17.23
CA VAL A 283 -4.70 6.10 -18.50
C VAL A 283 -4.48 7.58 -18.21
N MET A 284 -5.30 8.19 -17.36
CA MET A 284 -5.15 9.61 -17.10
C MET A 284 -3.89 9.94 -16.29
N GLY A 285 -3.50 9.10 -15.34
CA GLY A 285 -2.22 9.22 -14.63
C GLY A 285 -1.03 9.14 -15.60
N LEU A 286 -1.05 8.20 -16.55
CA LEU A 286 -0.03 8.07 -17.60
C LEU A 286 0.02 9.30 -18.52
N LEU A 287 -1.13 9.79 -18.97
CA LEU A 287 -1.22 10.98 -19.82
C LEU A 287 -0.71 12.23 -19.07
N ALA A 288 -1.07 12.38 -17.80
CA ALA A 288 -0.56 13.44 -16.93
C ALA A 288 0.97 13.35 -16.78
N ALA A 289 1.51 12.17 -16.46
CA ALA A 289 2.94 11.96 -16.34
C ALA A 289 3.70 12.21 -17.66
N ARG A 290 3.06 11.98 -18.82
CA ARG A 290 3.62 12.34 -20.14
C ARG A 290 3.54 13.84 -20.45
N GLY A 291 2.86 14.64 -19.63
CA GLY A 291 2.73 16.09 -19.78
C GLY A 291 1.56 16.54 -20.65
N LYS A 292 0.58 15.66 -20.93
CA LYS A 292 -0.56 15.99 -21.80
C LYS A 292 -1.53 17.00 -21.20
N PHE A 293 -1.52 17.17 -19.88
CA PHE A 293 -2.45 18.04 -19.16
C PHE A 293 -1.76 19.24 -18.51
N GLY A 294 -0.62 19.65 -19.04
CA GLY A 294 0.29 20.58 -18.37
C GLY A 294 1.50 19.85 -17.82
N LEU A 295 2.59 20.60 -17.70
CA LEU A 295 3.84 20.11 -17.15
C LEU A 295 4.55 21.29 -16.52
N VAL A 296 4.93 21.19 -15.25
CA VAL A 296 5.85 22.16 -14.65
C VAL A 296 7.23 21.86 -15.22
N PRO A 297 7.84 22.78 -15.99
CA PRO A 297 9.20 22.57 -16.49
C PRO A 297 10.17 22.62 -15.33
N THR A 298 11.00 21.59 -15.22
CA THR A 298 11.96 21.37 -14.14
C THR A 298 13.20 20.67 -14.69
N GLY A 299 14.26 20.66 -13.88
CA GLY A 299 15.59 20.18 -14.26
C GLY A 299 15.65 18.71 -14.69
N ALA A 300 16.83 18.25 -15.08
CA ALA A 300 17.05 16.89 -15.61
C ALA A 300 16.54 15.78 -14.67
N SER A 301 16.68 15.95 -13.35
CA SER A 301 16.22 15.02 -12.32
C SER A 301 14.72 14.70 -12.43
N PHE A 302 13.90 15.73 -12.68
CA PHE A 302 12.47 15.56 -12.85
C PHE A 302 12.14 14.71 -14.07
N ASN A 303 12.83 14.92 -15.19
CA ASN A 303 12.60 14.15 -16.41
C ASN A 303 12.94 12.65 -16.23
N PHE A 304 13.99 12.32 -15.47
CA PHE A 304 14.32 10.93 -15.17
C PHE A 304 13.27 10.26 -14.29
N VAL A 305 12.90 10.88 -13.18
CA VAL A 305 11.88 10.33 -12.26
C VAL A 305 10.53 10.21 -12.96
N ARG A 306 10.14 11.21 -13.76
CA ARG A 306 8.91 11.18 -14.56
C ARG A 306 8.93 10.05 -15.58
N SER A 307 10.05 9.81 -16.25
CA SER A 307 10.18 8.69 -17.20
C SER A 307 10.01 7.35 -16.50
N ALA A 308 10.59 7.19 -15.30
CA ALA A 308 10.38 6.03 -14.45
C ALA A 308 8.90 5.86 -14.04
N ILE A 309 8.20 6.95 -13.69
CA ILE A 309 6.76 6.92 -13.38
C ILE A 309 5.95 6.45 -14.59
N VAL A 310 6.19 7.02 -15.77
CA VAL A 310 5.53 6.64 -17.04
C VAL A 310 5.72 5.15 -17.29
N PHE A 311 6.95 4.65 -17.12
CA PHE A 311 7.27 3.24 -17.31
C PHE A 311 6.52 2.32 -16.33
N VAL A 312 6.49 2.66 -15.04
CA VAL A 312 5.78 1.86 -14.02
C VAL A 312 4.27 1.91 -14.23
N MET A 313 3.70 3.07 -14.58
CA MET A 313 2.28 3.24 -14.90
C MET A 313 1.87 2.40 -16.12
N ALA A 314 2.67 2.43 -17.20
CA ALA A 314 2.40 1.62 -18.40
C ALA A 314 2.43 0.11 -18.08
N SER A 315 3.39 -0.32 -17.26
CA SER A 315 3.46 -1.70 -16.78
C SER A 315 2.21 -2.08 -15.97
N LEU A 316 1.82 -1.22 -15.01
CA LEU A 316 0.64 -1.44 -14.18
C LEU A 316 -0.66 -1.48 -14.99
N PHE A 317 -0.76 -0.68 -16.06
CA PHE A 317 -1.90 -0.70 -16.98
C PHE A 317 -2.08 -2.07 -17.63
N ILE A 318 -1.02 -2.64 -18.19
CA ILE A 318 -1.06 -3.96 -18.84
C ILE A 318 -1.55 -5.04 -17.87
N PHE A 319 -1.06 -5.03 -16.62
CA PHE A 319 -1.44 -6.06 -15.64
C PHE A 319 -2.85 -5.91 -15.10
N THR A 320 -3.34 -4.67 -14.99
CA THR A 320 -4.67 -4.45 -14.41
C THR A 320 -5.79 -4.79 -15.39
N MET A 321 -5.52 -4.76 -16.71
CA MET A 321 -6.47 -5.24 -17.72
C MET A 321 -6.82 -6.72 -17.56
N ALA A 322 -5.99 -7.50 -16.85
CA ALA A 322 -6.28 -8.90 -16.55
C ALA A 322 -7.39 -9.07 -15.49
N GLY A 323 -7.62 -8.05 -14.64
CA GLY A 323 -8.61 -8.06 -13.57
C GLY A 323 -10.05 -8.20 -14.04
N PRO A 324 -10.54 -7.31 -14.92
CA PRO A 324 -11.88 -7.42 -15.48
C PRO A 324 -12.13 -8.76 -16.17
N TYR A 325 -11.14 -9.28 -16.90
CA TYR A 325 -11.24 -10.61 -17.50
C TYR A 325 -11.46 -11.69 -16.43
N LEU A 326 -10.70 -11.66 -15.33
CA LEU A 326 -10.87 -12.61 -14.24
C LEU A 326 -12.24 -12.50 -13.57
N ALA A 327 -12.64 -11.28 -13.25
CA ALA A 327 -13.91 -11.00 -12.58
C ALA A 327 -15.12 -11.45 -13.42
N LEU A 328 -15.09 -11.19 -14.73
CA LEU A 328 -16.21 -11.52 -15.63
C LEU A 328 -16.22 -13.00 -16.04
N THR A 329 -15.05 -13.64 -16.11
CA THR A 329 -14.94 -15.01 -16.60
C THR A 329 -15.10 -16.03 -15.46
N TYR A 330 -14.53 -15.74 -14.28
CA TYR A 330 -14.38 -16.72 -13.20
C TYR A 330 -15.10 -16.32 -11.91
N ASP A 331 -15.21 -15.04 -11.57
CA ASP A 331 -15.90 -14.59 -10.34
C ASP A 331 -17.40 -14.39 -10.57
N ARG A 332 -18.08 -15.38 -11.16
CA ARG A 332 -19.50 -15.22 -11.58
C ARG A 332 -20.51 -15.28 -10.43
N THR A 333 -20.10 -15.76 -9.25
CA THR A 333 -20.95 -15.88 -8.05
C THR A 333 -20.20 -15.34 -6.84
N PRO A 334 -20.89 -14.81 -5.81
CA PRO A 334 -20.21 -14.24 -4.66
C PRO A 334 -19.45 -15.27 -3.81
N ASP A 335 -19.82 -16.55 -3.89
CA ASP A 335 -19.23 -17.63 -3.11
C ASP A 335 -17.92 -18.19 -3.66
N VAL A 336 -17.64 -17.99 -4.95
CA VAL A 336 -16.42 -18.48 -5.61
C VAL A 336 -15.70 -17.32 -6.27
N THR A 337 -14.46 -17.09 -5.85
CA THR A 337 -13.59 -16.08 -6.47
C THR A 337 -12.21 -16.64 -6.75
N VAL A 338 -11.54 -16.17 -7.82
CA VAL A 338 -10.15 -16.55 -8.13
C VAL A 338 -9.17 -16.07 -7.05
N THR A 339 -9.58 -15.06 -6.27
CA THR A 339 -8.76 -14.37 -5.26
C THR A 339 -8.84 -14.98 -3.86
N TYR A 340 -9.93 -15.70 -3.52
CA TYR A 340 -10.14 -16.25 -2.18
C TYR A 340 -10.52 -17.74 -2.19
N LYS A 341 -9.96 -18.47 -1.21
CA LYS A 341 -10.02 -19.93 -1.08
C LYS A 341 -10.60 -20.33 0.28
N GLN A 342 -11.57 -21.25 0.24
CA GLN A 342 -11.84 -22.18 1.33
C GLN A 342 -11.97 -23.60 0.78
N PRO A 343 -11.41 -24.61 1.46
CA PRO A 343 -11.70 -25.99 1.10
C PRO A 343 -13.13 -26.38 1.46
N GLU A 344 -13.69 -27.32 0.72
CA GLU A 344 -14.88 -28.07 1.14
C GLU A 344 -14.57 -28.82 2.44
N GLY A 345 -15.37 -28.57 3.47
CA GLY A 345 -15.30 -29.26 4.76
C GLY A 345 -14.07 -28.95 5.63
N GLY A 346 -13.20 -28.00 5.26
CA GLY A 346 -11.99 -27.68 6.02
C GLY A 346 -11.99 -26.28 6.64
N LEU A 347 -11.47 -26.18 7.86
CA LEU A 347 -11.33 -24.91 8.60
C LEU A 347 -10.28 -23.97 7.98
N HIS A 348 -9.33 -24.51 7.21
CA HIS A 348 -8.27 -23.74 6.54
C HIS A 348 -7.77 -24.39 5.23
N VAL A 349 -7.54 -23.55 4.21
CA VAL A 349 -6.69 -23.72 3.00
C VAL A 349 -6.45 -25.16 2.45
N GLY A 350 -7.47 -26.00 2.26
CA GLY A 350 -7.35 -27.37 1.69
C GLY A 350 -7.30 -27.44 0.16
N ALA A 351 -7.52 -28.57 -0.50
CA ALA A 351 -7.35 -28.67 -1.96
C ALA A 351 -8.33 -27.77 -2.75
N TYR A 352 -7.97 -27.38 -3.98
CA TYR A 352 -8.83 -26.58 -4.83
C TYR A 352 -10.08 -27.36 -5.27
N PRO A 353 -11.23 -26.70 -5.51
CA PRO A 353 -12.42 -27.34 -6.08
C PRO A 353 -12.12 -28.00 -7.43
N ASP A 354 -11.18 -27.42 -8.17
CA ASP A 354 -10.64 -27.96 -9.41
C ASP A 354 -9.10 -27.90 -9.38
N PRO A 355 -8.43 -28.95 -8.88
CA PRO A 355 -6.98 -29.00 -8.77
C PRO A 355 -6.28 -29.08 -10.14
N LYS A 356 -7.01 -29.34 -11.23
CA LYS A 356 -6.49 -29.27 -12.60
C LYS A 356 -6.38 -27.84 -13.10
N ASN A 357 -7.36 -26.98 -12.79
CA ASN A 357 -7.39 -25.60 -13.28
C ASN A 357 -6.83 -24.56 -12.29
N TYR A 358 -6.66 -24.94 -11.01
CA TYR A 358 -6.17 -24.03 -9.99
C TYR A 358 -5.27 -24.78 -8.98
N PRO A 359 -3.94 -24.81 -9.13
CA PRO A 359 -3.04 -25.41 -8.13
C PRO A 359 -2.28 -24.37 -7.31
N GLY A 360 -2.27 -24.52 -5.99
CA GLY A 360 -1.45 -23.74 -5.02
C GLY A 360 -1.49 -22.20 -5.08
N THR A 361 -0.60 -21.54 -4.31
CA THR A 361 -0.34 -20.09 -4.37
C THR A 361 0.76 -19.72 -5.37
N ALA A 362 1.45 -20.70 -5.94
CA ALA A 362 2.42 -20.48 -7.00
C ALA A 362 1.67 -20.13 -8.31
N PRO A 363 2.23 -19.27 -9.17
CA PRO A 363 1.68 -19.10 -10.50
C PRO A 363 1.77 -20.44 -11.24
N VAL A 364 0.63 -20.93 -11.72
CA VAL A 364 0.57 -22.15 -12.53
C VAL A 364 0.32 -21.76 -13.97
N ALA A 365 1.10 -22.39 -14.86
CA ALA A 365 1.05 -22.14 -16.29
C ALA A 365 -0.39 -22.26 -16.81
N LYS A 366 -0.84 -21.27 -17.58
CA LYS A 366 -2.13 -21.22 -18.26
C LYS A 366 -3.36 -21.27 -17.34
N THR A 367 -3.20 -21.03 -16.04
CA THR A 367 -4.32 -20.99 -15.09
C THR A 367 -4.80 -19.56 -14.81
N PRO A 368 -6.08 -19.37 -14.43
CA PRO A 368 -6.59 -18.06 -14.01
C PRO A 368 -5.86 -17.53 -12.77
N ARG A 369 -5.38 -18.44 -11.89
CA ARG A 369 -4.57 -18.09 -10.71
C ARG A 369 -3.22 -17.51 -11.09
N GLY A 370 -2.61 -18.01 -12.17
CA GLY A 370 -1.42 -17.40 -12.74
C GLY A 370 -1.68 -15.93 -13.09
N ILE A 371 -2.83 -15.64 -13.70
CA ILE A 371 -3.28 -14.30 -14.11
C ILE A 371 -3.72 -13.43 -12.90
N GLU A 372 -4.34 -14.00 -11.87
CA GLU A 372 -4.76 -13.28 -10.64
C GLU A 372 -3.57 -12.70 -9.90
N ASN A 373 -2.43 -13.39 -9.93
CA ASN A 373 -1.20 -12.85 -9.39
C ASN A 373 -0.68 -11.61 -10.15
N PHE A 374 -1.15 -11.31 -11.37
CA PHE A 374 -0.88 -10.03 -12.04
C PHE A 374 -1.89 -8.97 -11.66
N HIS A 375 -3.12 -9.39 -11.36
CA HIS A 375 -4.21 -8.53 -10.96
C HIS A 375 -4.04 -8.08 -9.51
N LEU A 376 -3.79 -6.78 -9.31
CA LEU A 376 -3.93 -6.10 -8.02
C LEU A 376 -3.31 -6.84 -6.82
N SER A 377 -2.21 -7.54 -7.09
CA SER A 377 -1.22 -7.97 -6.13
C SER A 377 -1.04 -6.94 -5.01
N PRO A 378 -1.29 -7.18 -3.71
CA PRO A 378 -0.53 -6.52 -2.65
C PRO A 378 0.99 -6.55 -2.89
N ALA A 379 1.46 -7.55 -3.65
CA ALA A 379 2.81 -7.65 -4.16
C ALA A 379 3.06 -6.86 -5.47
N SER A 380 2.08 -6.09 -5.97
CA SER A 380 2.24 -5.11 -7.04
C SER A 380 3.00 -3.91 -6.47
N TRP A 381 4.28 -4.16 -6.24
CA TRP A 381 5.32 -3.20 -5.94
C TRP A 381 5.22 -1.91 -6.79
N ALA A 382 4.56 -1.96 -7.94
CA ALA A 382 4.21 -0.80 -8.75
C ALA A 382 3.58 0.35 -7.94
N HIS A 383 2.61 0.11 -7.05
CA HIS A 383 2.01 1.20 -6.25
C HIS A 383 3.01 1.83 -5.28
N VAL A 384 3.79 0.99 -4.57
CA VAL A 384 4.83 1.44 -3.66
C VAL A 384 5.92 2.21 -4.41
N ALA A 385 6.38 1.66 -5.53
CA ALA A 385 7.34 2.28 -6.43
C ALA A 385 6.84 3.63 -6.93
N LEU A 386 5.56 3.73 -7.32
CA LEU A 386 4.96 5.00 -7.75
C LEU A 386 4.96 6.03 -6.62
N PHE A 387 4.59 5.67 -5.39
CA PHE A 387 4.68 6.61 -4.27
C PHE A 387 6.13 7.04 -3.98
N TRP A 388 7.10 6.15 -4.08
CA TRP A 388 8.51 6.52 -3.92
C TRP A 388 9.00 7.42 -5.04
N LEU A 389 8.63 7.13 -6.28
CA LEU A 389 8.95 7.99 -7.41
C LEU A 389 8.27 9.35 -7.27
N ILE A 390 7.04 9.43 -6.78
CA ILE A 390 6.38 10.69 -6.44
C ILE A 390 7.13 11.43 -5.32
N ALA A 391 7.58 10.74 -4.28
CA ALA A 391 8.41 11.34 -3.22
C ALA A 391 9.73 11.90 -3.80
N LEU A 392 10.40 11.15 -4.68
CA LEU A 392 11.61 11.61 -5.37
C LEU A 392 11.32 12.77 -6.33
N LEU A 393 10.17 12.77 -7.00
CA LEU A 393 9.76 13.84 -7.91
C LEU A 393 9.58 15.16 -7.14
N LEU A 394 9.00 15.09 -5.94
CA LEU A 394 8.68 16.25 -5.11
C LEU A 394 9.87 16.72 -4.26
N PHE A 395 10.67 15.79 -3.73
CA PHE A 395 11.64 16.07 -2.67
C PHE A 395 13.05 15.56 -2.98
N GLY A 396 13.23 14.79 -4.07
CA GLY A 396 14.49 14.11 -4.37
C GLY A 396 15.65 15.06 -4.65
N GLU A 397 15.41 16.16 -5.38
CA GLU A 397 16.45 17.18 -5.64
C GLU A 397 16.91 17.86 -4.35
N GLU A 398 15.98 18.26 -3.48
CA GLU A 398 16.32 18.87 -2.20
C GLU A 398 17.09 17.88 -1.31
N MET A 399 16.61 16.64 -1.20
CA MET A 399 17.22 15.61 -0.38
C MET A 399 18.64 15.26 -0.85
N LEU A 400 18.81 14.99 -2.13
CA LEU A 400 20.07 14.51 -2.70
C LEU A 400 21.05 15.65 -2.99
N GLY A 401 20.54 16.82 -3.37
CA GLY A 401 21.33 18.05 -3.47
C GLY A 401 21.91 18.45 -2.13
N ALA A 402 21.12 18.37 -1.05
CA ALA A 402 21.63 18.54 0.30
C ALA A 402 22.73 17.51 0.62
N LEU A 403 22.71 16.29 0.10
CA LEU A 403 23.78 15.32 0.33
C LEU A 403 25.01 15.49 -0.58
N GLY A 404 24.99 16.45 -1.52
CA GLY A 404 26.04 16.58 -2.53
C GLY A 404 26.06 15.44 -3.56
N ALA A 405 24.95 14.69 -3.67
CA ALA A 405 24.82 13.53 -4.55
C ALA A 405 23.58 13.63 -5.48
N PRO A 406 23.34 14.75 -6.18
CA PRO A 406 22.12 14.94 -6.98
C PRO A 406 21.95 13.88 -8.07
N ASN A 407 23.05 13.41 -8.67
CA ASN A 407 23.04 12.39 -9.73
C ASN A 407 22.55 11.01 -9.23
N PHE A 408 22.53 10.77 -7.92
CA PHE A 408 22.02 9.52 -7.35
C PHE A 408 20.52 9.31 -7.63
N ILE A 409 19.79 10.39 -7.94
CA ILE A 409 18.37 10.33 -8.29
C ILE A 409 18.13 9.46 -9.54
N PHE A 410 19.07 9.46 -10.49
CA PHE A 410 19.01 8.63 -11.69
C PHE A 410 19.02 7.14 -11.33
N LEU A 411 19.96 6.72 -10.47
CA LEU A 411 20.06 5.34 -10.04
C LEU A 411 18.78 4.91 -9.32
N LEU A 412 18.27 5.74 -8.40
CA LEU A 412 17.01 5.47 -7.69
C LEU A 412 15.84 5.35 -8.65
N ALA A 413 15.67 6.27 -9.59
CA ALA A 413 14.57 6.25 -10.55
C ALA A 413 14.58 4.95 -11.40
N VAL A 414 15.75 4.55 -11.90
CA VAL A 414 15.92 3.34 -12.71
C VAL A 414 15.64 2.08 -11.90
N THR A 415 16.30 1.93 -10.75
CA THR A 415 16.22 0.72 -9.93
C THR A 415 14.83 0.53 -9.30
N ILE A 416 14.15 1.61 -8.91
CA ILE A 416 12.77 1.57 -8.43
C ILE A 416 11.82 1.11 -9.54
N ALA A 417 12.01 1.59 -10.77
CA ALA A 417 11.17 1.22 -11.92
C ALA A 417 11.45 -0.20 -12.46
N GLN A 418 12.65 -0.74 -12.26
CA GLN A 418 13.02 -2.09 -12.67
C GLN A 418 12.43 -3.19 -11.78
N ALA A 419 12.37 -2.97 -10.46
CA ALA A 419 11.81 -3.96 -9.53
C ALA A 419 10.37 -4.45 -9.86
N PRO A 420 9.39 -3.58 -10.22
CA PRO A 420 8.06 -4.03 -10.63
C PRO A 420 8.10 -4.74 -11.99
N LEU A 421 8.98 -4.33 -12.91
CA LEU A 421 9.16 -4.98 -14.21
C LEU A 421 9.65 -6.42 -14.07
N PHE A 422 10.69 -6.66 -13.27
CA PHE A 422 11.21 -8.02 -13.07
C PHE A 422 10.17 -8.94 -12.42
N ASN A 423 9.44 -8.43 -11.43
CA ASN A 423 8.33 -9.15 -10.80
C ASN A 423 7.24 -9.49 -11.83
N ALA A 424 6.92 -8.54 -12.71
CA ALA A 424 5.93 -8.72 -13.77
C ALA A 424 6.35 -9.72 -14.85
N ILE A 425 7.55 -9.58 -15.42
CA ILE A 425 8.10 -10.51 -16.44
C ILE A 425 8.19 -11.91 -15.85
N GLY A 426 8.68 -12.01 -14.60
CA GLY A 426 8.75 -13.26 -13.86
C GLY A 426 7.39 -13.94 -13.71
N ARG A 427 6.35 -13.18 -13.33
CA ARG A 427 4.98 -13.70 -13.29
C ARG A 427 4.50 -14.09 -14.69
N PHE A 428 4.74 -13.26 -15.72
CA PHE A 428 4.27 -13.46 -17.10
C PHE A 428 4.79 -14.75 -17.68
N GLY A 429 6.10 -14.95 -17.67
CA GLY A 429 6.64 -16.18 -18.22
C GLY A 429 6.33 -17.41 -17.36
N ALA A 430 6.12 -17.27 -16.03
CA ALA A 430 5.61 -18.37 -15.21
C ALA A 430 4.19 -18.79 -15.62
N TRP A 431 3.30 -17.83 -15.88
CA TRP A 431 1.96 -18.11 -16.41
C TRP A 431 2.00 -18.63 -17.86
N ALA A 432 2.88 -18.09 -18.71
CA ALA A 432 3.01 -18.54 -20.09
C ALA A 432 3.69 -19.93 -20.21
N GLY A 433 4.21 -20.49 -19.11
CA GLY A 433 4.88 -21.79 -19.10
C GLY A 433 6.21 -21.78 -19.85
N LEU A 434 6.87 -20.63 -19.92
CA LEU A 434 8.13 -20.47 -20.64
C LEU A 434 9.29 -21.18 -19.88
N PRO A 435 10.11 -21.99 -20.56
CA PRO A 435 11.26 -22.67 -19.95
C PRO A 435 12.41 -21.68 -19.64
N PHE A 436 13.37 -22.10 -18.82
CA PHE A 436 14.63 -21.38 -18.49
C PHE A 436 14.52 -20.08 -17.66
N GLY A 437 14.59 -20.18 -16.34
CA GLY A 437 15.08 -19.04 -15.52
C GLY A 437 14.12 -17.88 -15.29
N ILE A 438 12.86 -17.97 -15.72
CA ILE A 438 11.87 -16.90 -15.47
C ILE A 438 11.36 -16.88 -14.01
N GLY A 439 11.31 -18.03 -13.35
CA GLY A 439 11.16 -18.10 -11.89
C GLY A 439 12.25 -17.31 -11.15
N PRO A 440 13.53 -17.42 -11.54
CA PRO A 440 14.59 -16.52 -11.08
C PRO A 440 14.45 -15.03 -11.43
N LEU A 441 13.86 -14.62 -12.56
CA LEU A 441 13.58 -13.20 -12.81
C LEU A 441 12.54 -12.62 -11.84
N TYR A 442 11.56 -13.44 -11.44
CA TYR A 442 10.70 -13.14 -10.31
C TYR A 442 11.51 -12.99 -9.00
N LEU A 443 12.59 -13.77 -8.83
CA LEU A 443 13.50 -13.65 -7.68
C LEU A 443 14.32 -12.37 -7.74
N VAL A 444 14.85 -11.94 -8.89
CA VAL A 444 15.68 -10.72 -9.05
C VAL A 444 14.93 -9.45 -8.63
N GLY A 445 13.61 -9.42 -8.79
CA GLY A 445 12.79 -8.31 -8.31
C GLY A 445 12.91 -8.09 -6.79
N HIS A 446 13.09 -9.14 -5.97
CA HIS A 446 13.13 -9.01 -4.51
C HIS A 446 14.43 -8.39 -3.98
N PRO A 447 15.64 -8.80 -4.39
CA PRO A 447 16.88 -8.10 -4.08
C PRO A 447 16.87 -6.63 -4.51
N LEU A 448 16.34 -6.30 -5.69
CA LEU A 448 16.21 -4.91 -6.13
C LEU A 448 15.27 -4.10 -5.23
N LYS A 449 14.15 -4.69 -4.80
CA LYS A 449 13.27 -4.06 -3.78
C LYS A 449 14.03 -3.79 -2.50
N THR A 450 14.75 -4.79 -1.97
CA THR A 450 15.55 -4.67 -0.75
C THR A 450 16.60 -3.57 -0.89
N LEU A 451 17.31 -3.54 -2.01
CA LEU A 451 18.32 -2.52 -2.31
C LEU A 451 17.67 -1.12 -2.30
N ASN A 452 16.54 -0.93 -2.99
CA ASN A 452 15.82 0.35 -3.00
C ASN A 452 15.37 0.79 -1.61
N ILE A 453 14.84 -0.12 -0.79
CA ILE A 453 14.46 0.17 0.60
C ILE A 453 15.67 0.68 1.38
N LEU A 454 16.78 -0.04 1.32
CA LEU A 454 18.01 0.31 2.03
C LEU A 454 18.60 1.63 1.55
N MET A 455 18.66 1.85 0.24
CA MET A 455 19.17 3.10 -0.34
C MET A 455 18.32 4.30 0.11
N LEU A 456 16.99 4.22 0.00
CA LEU A 456 16.09 5.29 0.43
C LEU A 456 16.19 5.53 1.94
N LEU A 457 16.35 4.47 2.75
CA LEU A 457 16.54 4.58 4.20
C LEU A 457 17.84 5.32 4.53
N VAL A 458 18.95 4.91 3.90
CA VAL A 458 20.26 5.55 4.07
C VAL A 458 20.22 7.02 3.66
N VAL A 459 19.69 7.33 2.47
CA VAL A 459 19.53 8.71 2.00
C VAL A 459 18.73 9.53 3.01
N SER A 460 17.60 9.00 3.49
CA SER A 460 16.74 9.67 4.46
C SER A 460 17.44 9.95 5.79
N MET A 461 18.18 8.96 6.32
CA MET A 461 18.94 9.10 7.56
C MET A 461 20.10 10.09 7.44
N LEU A 462 20.84 10.04 6.33
CA LEU A 462 21.93 10.97 6.05
C LEU A 462 21.41 12.39 5.92
N TRP A 463 20.27 12.59 5.25
CA TRP A 463 19.64 13.89 5.13
C TRP A 463 19.26 14.46 6.50
N MET A 464 18.59 13.66 7.34
CA MET A 464 18.23 14.07 8.71
C MET A 464 19.47 14.40 9.55
N ARG A 465 20.56 13.64 9.39
CA ARG A 465 21.86 13.92 10.06
C ARG A 465 22.44 15.26 9.59
N LYS A 466 22.40 15.55 8.29
CA LYS A 466 22.91 16.83 7.76
C LYS A 466 22.08 18.01 8.25
N GLN A 467 20.75 17.90 8.23
CA GLN A 467 19.87 18.93 8.81
C GLN A 467 20.19 19.17 10.29
N LYS A 468 20.45 18.09 11.04
CA LYS A 468 20.83 18.20 12.44
C LYS A 468 22.13 18.99 12.66
N ARG A 469 23.09 18.85 11.76
CA ARG A 469 24.38 19.54 11.82
C ARG A 469 24.25 21.01 11.42
N SER A 470 23.56 21.31 10.32
CA SER A 470 23.38 22.69 9.84
C SER A 470 22.74 23.60 10.90
N GLU A 471 21.74 23.11 11.62
CA GLU A 471 21.12 23.90 12.70
C GLU A 471 22.04 24.11 13.91
N ARG A 472 22.89 23.13 14.24
CA ARG A 472 23.88 23.31 15.32
C ARG A 472 24.86 24.42 14.97
N GLU A 473 25.35 24.41 13.73
CA GLU A 473 26.28 25.42 13.20
C GLU A 473 25.65 26.83 13.19
N LYS A 474 24.38 26.94 12.79
CA LYS A 474 23.59 28.19 12.86
C LYS A 474 23.43 28.71 14.30
N ASN A 475 23.17 27.83 15.26
CA ASN A 475 23.02 28.24 16.65
C ASN A 475 24.36 28.67 17.26
N THR A 476 25.47 27.98 16.97
CA THR A 476 26.80 28.40 17.46
C THR A 476 27.25 29.75 16.92
N THR A 477 26.87 30.11 15.69
CA THR A 477 27.21 31.41 15.08
C THR A 477 26.36 32.57 15.60
N THR A 478 25.17 32.30 16.13
CA THR A 478 24.31 33.31 16.79
C THR A 478 24.68 33.58 18.25
N PHE A 479 25.42 32.67 18.91
CA PHE A 479 25.92 32.88 20.28
C PHE A 479 27.34 33.48 20.33
N SER A 480 28.02 33.57 19.18
CA SER A 480 29.34 34.19 19.03
C SER A 480 29.29 35.62 18.46
N SER A 481 28.09 36.15 18.25
CA SER A 481 27.78 37.53 17.84
C SER A 481 26.97 38.19 18.94
#